data_AF-A0A848ZV59-F1
#
_entry.id   AF-A0A848ZV59-F1
#
_cell.length_a   1.000
_cell.length_b   1.000
_cell.length_c   1.000
_cell.angle_alpha   90.00
_cell.angle_beta   90.00
_cell.angle_gamma   90.00
#
_symmetry.space_group_name_H-M   'P 1'
#
loop_
_entity.id
_entity.type
_entity.pdbx_description
1 polymer ?
#
loop_
_entity_poly.entity_id
_entity_poly.type
_entity_poly.pdbx_seq_one_letter_code
_entity_poly.pdbx_strand_id
1 'polypeptide(L)'
;MRRKKKRQVFENVEVVDAGAKGKTIGKAPDGRVIFLTNTVPGDIVDVQTTKKRKAYFEGVATNFHTYSDKRTTPVCEHFGVCGGCKWQDMGYEHQLFYKQKEVENNLRRIGHLELPETTPILGSKKQYFYRNKMEF
;
A
#
# COMPACT_ATOMS: atom_id res chain seq x y z
N MET A 1 27.39 -4.00 23.35
CA MET A 1 26.82 -4.42 22.06
C MET A 1 25.29 -4.49 22.14
N ARG A 2 24.58 -3.69 21.32
CA ARG A 2 23.10 -3.67 21.30
C ARG A 2 22.59 -4.99 20.71
N ARG A 3 21.92 -5.81 21.53
CA ARG A 3 21.25 -7.07 21.11
C ARG A 3 20.41 -6.78 19.85
N LYS A 4 20.83 -7.27 18.67
CA LYS A 4 20.03 -7.16 17.44
C LYS A 4 18.75 -7.96 17.69
N LYS A 5 17.67 -7.23 18.00
CA LYS A 5 16.33 -7.82 18.17
C LYS A 5 16.01 -8.53 16.86
N LYS A 6 15.86 -9.86 16.88
CA LYS A 6 15.51 -10.65 15.70
C LYS A 6 14.26 -10.03 15.07
N ARG A 7 14.33 -9.74 13.77
CA ARG A 7 13.19 -9.24 13.02
C ARG A 7 12.16 -10.36 12.95
N GLN A 8 10.93 -10.05 13.32
CA GLN A 8 9.82 -11.00 13.30
C GLN A 8 9.39 -11.25 11.85
N VAL A 9 9.09 -12.50 11.52
CA VAL A 9 8.51 -12.90 10.24
C VAL A 9 7.05 -13.27 10.49
N PHE A 10 6.17 -12.87 9.58
CA PHE A 10 4.79 -13.33 9.52
C PHE A 10 4.59 -14.08 8.22
N GLU A 11 4.02 -15.26 8.28
CA GLU A 11 3.80 -16.11 7.10
C GLU A 11 2.36 -16.01 6.64
N ASN A 12 2.13 -16.21 5.33
CA ASN A 12 0.79 -16.25 4.72
C ASN A 12 -0.11 -15.06 5.09
N VAL A 13 0.46 -13.86 5.12
CA VAL A 13 -0.29 -12.62 5.38
C VAL A 13 -1.03 -12.19 4.11
N GLU A 14 -2.35 -12.13 4.20
CA GLU A 14 -3.17 -11.47 3.18
C GLU A 14 -3.04 -9.95 3.29
N VAL A 15 -2.81 -9.31 2.15
CA VAL A 15 -2.82 -7.85 2.02
C VAL A 15 -4.24 -7.41 1.74
N VAL A 16 -4.87 -6.74 2.69
CA VAL A 16 -6.33 -6.49 2.68
C VAL A 16 -6.71 -5.09 2.22
N ASP A 17 -5.79 -4.13 2.28
CA ASP A 17 -6.10 -2.74 1.99
C ASP A 17 -4.89 -1.93 1.52
N ALA A 18 -5.15 -0.75 0.95
CA ALA A 18 -4.15 0.24 0.60
C ALA A 18 -4.57 1.64 1.08
N GLY A 19 -3.60 2.52 1.28
CA GLY A 19 -3.88 3.89 1.66
C GLY A 19 -2.67 4.80 1.60
N ALA A 20 -2.64 5.78 2.52
CA ALA A 20 -1.72 6.89 2.56
C ALA A 20 -0.27 6.53 2.19
N LYS A 21 0.35 7.39 1.38
CA LYS A 21 1.77 7.31 0.99
C LYS A 21 2.15 6.02 0.24
N GLY A 22 1.16 5.35 -0.35
CA GLY A 22 1.38 4.15 -1.13
C GLY A 22 1.57 2.89 -0.29
N LYS A 23 1.25 2.94 1.00
CA LYS A 23 1.37 1.78 1.88
C LYS A 23 0.17 0.86 1.70
N THR A 24 0.42 -0.42 1.80
CA THR A 24 -0.61 -1.46 1.91
C THR A 24 -0.66 -2.02 3.33
N ILE A 25 -1.75 -2.71 3.63
CA ILE A 25 -2.11 -3.14 4.98
C ILE A 25 -2.35 -4.64 4.97
N GLY A 26 -1.64 -5.34 5.85
CA GLY A 26 -1.98 -6.69 6.30
C GLY A 26 -2.31 -6.69 7.80
N LYS A 27 -2.72 -7.84 8.32
CA LYS A 27 -2.95 -8.05 9.75
C LYS A 27 -2.03 -9.14 10.28
N ALA A 28 -1.39 -8.87 11.41
CA ALA A 28 -0.67 -9.89 12.18
C ALA A 28 -1.67 -10.81 12.91
N PRO A 29 -1.27 -12.03 13.31
CA PRO A 29 -2.12 -12.95 14.08
C PRO A 29 -2.66 -12.37 15.40
N ASP A 30 -1.95 -11.39 15.97
CA ASP A 30 -2.37 -10.69 17.20
C ASP A 30 -3.27 -9.48 16.94
N GLY A 31 -3.78 -9.32 15.72
CA GLY A 31 -4.69 -8.26 15.31
C GLY A 31 -4.03 -6.93 14.97
N ARG A 32 -2.71 -6.78 15.18
CA ARG A 32 -2.01 -5.53 14.84
C ARG A 32 -1.88 -5.34 13.33
N VAL A 33 -1.90 -4.08 12.92
CA VAL A 33 -1.70 -3.68 11.52
C VAL A 33 -0.23 -3.89 11.13
N ILE A 34 -0.02 -4.40 9.91
CA ILE A 34 1.28 -4.48 9.26
C ILE A 34 1.24 -3.56 8.03
N PHE A 35 2.08 -2.52 8.03
CA PHE A 35 2.26 -1.67 6.86
C PHE A 35 3.34 -2.23 5.94
N LEU A 36 3.00 -2.37 4.66
CA LEU A 36 3.85 -2.92 3.60
C LEU A 36 4.07 -1.88 2.49
N THR A 37 5.15 -2.02 1.70
CA THR A 37 5.54 -1.05 0.67
C THR A 37 5.77 -1.64 -0.73
N ASN A 38 5.70 -2.96 -0.89
CA ASN A 38 5.97 -3.68 -2.14
C ASN A 38 4.85 -4.68 -2.51
N THR A 39 3.64 -4.43 -2.01
CA THR A 39 2.50 -5.33 -2.20
C THR A 39 1.29 -4.56 -2.70
N VAL A 40 0.31 -5.32 -3.20
CA VAL A 40 -0.98 -4.87 -3.69
C VAL A 40 -2.08 -5.65 -2.95
N PRO A 41 -3.21 -5.02 -2.60
CA PRO A 41 -4.29 -5.75 -1.92
C PRO A 41 -4.78 -6.95 -2.71
N GLY A 42 -4.92 -8.10 -2.05
CA GLY A 42 -5.16 -9.41 -2.62
C GLY A 42 -3.92 -10.30 -2.68
N ASP A 43 -2.72 -9.76 -2.47
CA ASP A 43 -1.52 -10.59 -2.37
C ASP A 43 -1.54 -11.44 -1.10
N ILE A 44 -0.98 -12.65 -1.18
CA ILE A 44 -0.68 -13.51 -0.03
C ILE A 44 0.83 -13.66 0.07
N VAL A 45 1.42 -13.19 1.17
CA VAL A 45 2.88 -13.00 1.29
C VAL A 45 3.44 -13.42 2.64
N ASP A 46 4.71 -13.80 2.66
CA ASP A 46 5.50 -13.77 3.89
C ASP A 46 6.10 -12.38 4.07
N VAL A 47 6.01 -11.84 5.29
CA VAL A 47 6.43 -10.49 5.64
C VAL A 47 7.60 -10.53 6.61
N GLN A 48 8.72 -9.93 6.22
CA GLN A 48 9.80 -9.59 7.14
C GLN A 48 9.54 -8.21 7.75
N THR A 49 9.38 -8.15 9.07
CA THR A 49 9.26 -6.86 9.77
C THR A 49 10.55 -6.05 9.70
N THR A 50 10.42 -4.78 9.31
CA THR A 50 11.51 -3.78 9.34
C THR A 50 11.46 -2.95 10.63
N LYS A 51 10.25 -2.75 11.18
CA LYS A 51 10.03 -1.96 12.39
C LYS A 51 8.89 -2.54 13.22
N LYS A 52 9.07 -2.53 14.55
CA LYS A 52 8.03 -2.88 15.53
C LYS A 52 7.67 -1.67 16.37
N ARG A 53 6.39 -1.32 16.42
CA ARG A 53 5.80 -0.35 17.35
C ARG A 53 4.83 -1.06 18.29
N LYS A 54 4.30 -0.34 19.28
CA LYS A 54 3.32 -0.89 20.22
C LYS A 54 2.06 -1.36 19.47
N ALA A 55 1.53 -0.50 18.59
CA ALA A 55 0.25 -0.71 17.89
C ALA A 55 0.36 -1.35 16.49
N TYR A 56 1.51 -1.30 15.83
CA TYR A 56 1.66 -1.76 14.45
C TYR A 56 3.09 -2.24 14.13
N PHE A 57 3.21 -2.88 12.98
CA PHE A 57 4.47 -3.24 12.34
C PHE A 57 4.65 -2.49 11.02
N GLU A 58 5.89 -2.30 10.62
CA GLU A 58 6.25 -2.03 9.23
C GLU A 58 7.06 -3.23 8.73
N GLY A 59 6.90 -3.58 7.47
CA GLY A 59 7.55 -4.73 6.87
C GLY A 59 7.61 -4.63 5.35
N VAL A 60 8.26 -5.61 4.77
CA VAL A 60 8.31 -5.83 3.32
C VAL A 60 7.98 -7.29 3.05
N ALA A 61 7.25 -7.55 1.98
CA ALA A 61 7.04 -8.92 1.52
C ALA A 61 8.36 -9.50 1.02
N THR A 62 8.69 -10.70 1.49
CA THR A 62 9.91 -11.44 1.13
C THR A 62 9.61 -12.64 0.26
N ASN A 63 8.39 -13.16 0.30
CA ASN A 63 7.94 -14.28 -0.50
C ASN A 63 6.47 -14.05 -0.89
N PHE A 64 6.12 -14.35 -2.14
CA PHE A 64 4.77 -14.22 -2.68
C PHE A 64 4.21 -15.60 -2.98
N HIS A 65 3.18 -15.99 -2.24
CA HIS A 65 2.46 -17.26 -2.46
C HIS A 65 1.38 -17.09 -3.52
N THR A 66 0.76 -15.92 -3.58
CA THR A 66 -0.26 -15.57 -4.58
C THR A 66 -0.19 -14.09 -4.89
N TYR A 67 -0.17 -13.77 -6.18
CA TYR A 67 -0.25 -12.41 -6.67
C TYR A 67 -1.72 -11.99 -6.82
N SER A 68 -2.03 -10.78 -6.38
CA SER A 68 -3.34 -10.17 -6.58
C SER A 68 -3.69 -10.02 -8.05
N ASP A 69 -4.97 -10.20 -8.36
CA ASP A 69 -5.58 -9.88 -9.65
C ASP A 69 -5.52 -8.38 -10.00
N LYS A 70 -5.31 -7.52 -8.99
CA LYS A 70 -5.21 -6.06 -9.12
C LYS A 70 -3.84 -5.60 -9.56
N ARG A 71 -2.89 -6.52 -9.76
CA ARG A 71 -1.53 -6.17 -10.17
C ARG A 71 -1.45 -5.85 -11.65
N THR A 72 -0.54 -4.95 -11.98
CA THR A 72 -0.09 -4.72 -13.36
C THR A 72 1.43 -4.69 -13.40
N THR A 73 2.02 -4.94 -14.55
CA THR A 73 3.46 -4.75 -14.75
C THR A 73 3.79 -3.24 -14.74
N PRO A 74 4.72 -2.79 -13.88
CA PRO A 74 5.18 -1.41 -13.91
C PRO A 74 5.80 -1.04 -15.26
N VAL A 75 5.50 0.15 -15.77
CA VAL A 75 6.05 0.65 -17.04
C VAL A 75 7.48 1.20 -16.87
N CYS A 76 7.82 1.73 -15.69
CA CYS A 76 9.13 2.27 -15.40
C CYS A 76 10.06 1.18 -14.85
N GLU A 77 11.20 0.96 -15.49
CA GLU A 77 12.24 0.02 -15.06
C GLU A 77 12.85 0.35 -13.67
N HIS A 78 12.78 1.61 -13.24
CA HIS A 78 13.27 2.05 -11.93
C HIS A 78 12.22 1.94 -10.81
N PHE A 79 11.01 1.45 -11.11
CA PHE A 79 9.96 1.28 -10.11
C PHE A 79 10.43 0.35 -8.97
N GLY A 80 10.02 0.66 -7.74
CA GLY A 80 10.46 -0.04 -6.54
C GLY A 80 11.77 0.48 -5.92
N VAL A 81 12.63 1.17 -6.69
CA VAL A 81 13.91 1.70 -6.20
C VAL A 81 13.92 3.22 -6.10
N CYS A 82 13.59 3.94 -7.18
CA CYS A 82 13.63 5.40 -7.25
C CYS A 82 12.65 6.07 -6.26
N GLY A 83 11.53 5.41 -5.96
CA GLY A 83 10.53 5.88 -4.99
C GLY A 83 9.63 7.02 -5.48
N GLY A 84 9.80 7.51 -6.71
CA GLY A 84 8.96 8.56 -7.30
C GLY A 84 7.51 8.12 -7.54
N CYS A 85 7.30 6.88 -7.96
CA CYS A 85 5.97 6.27 -8.08
C CYS A 85 5.77 5.23 -6.99
N LYS A 86 4.54 5.12 -6.46
CA LYS A 86 4.22 4.22 -5.35
C LYS A 86 3.44 2.96 -5.74
N TRP A 87 2.61 3.04 -6.78
CA TRP A 87 1.65 1.99 -7.15
C TRP A 87 1.67 1.66 -8.66
N GLN A 88 2.82 1.77 -9.35
CA GLN A 88 2.84 1.32 -10.76
C GLN A 88 2.63 -0.18 -10.92
N ASP A 89 2.70 -0.95 -9.83
CA ASP A 89 2.38 -2.37 -9.79
C ASP A 89 0.90 -2.67 -9.49
N MET A 90 0.04 -1.64 -9.39
CA MET A 90 -1.40 -1.77 -9.17
C MET A 90 -2.17 -1.18 -10.37
N GLY A 91 -3.19 -1.90 -10.85
CA GLY A 91 -4.09 -1.44 -11.90
C GLY A 91 -4.74 -0.09 -11.58
N TYR A 92 -4.93 0.75 -12.59
CA TYR A 92 -5.25 2.16 -12.39
C TYR A 92 -6.61 2.36 -11.72
N GLU A 93 -7.61 1.57 -12.12
CA GLU A 93 -8.93 1.49 -11.50
C GLU A 93 -8.84 1.18 -10.00
N HIS A 94 -7.95 0.29 -9.59
CA HIS A 94 -7.73 -0.02 -8.18
C HIS A 94 -7.02 1.12 -7.44
N GLN A 95 -6.08 1.83 -8.08
CA GLN A 95 -5.49 3.03 -7.50
C GLN A 95 -6.55 4.10 -7.21
N LEU A 96 -7.51 4.31 -8.13
CA LEU A 96 -8.62 5.25 -7.95
C LEU A 96 -9.54 4.80 -6.81
N PHE A 97 -9.88 3.51 -6.77
CA PHE A 97 -10.70 2.93 -5.70
C PHE A 97 -10.09 3.17 -4.31
N TYR A 98 -8.81 2.86 -4.11
CA TYR A 98 -8.17 3.04 -2.80
C TYR A 98 -7.99 4.51 -2.42
N LYS A 99 -7.79 5.41 -3.39
CA LYS A 99 -7.79 6.86 -3.13
C LYS A 99 -9.17 7.36 -2.69
N GLN A 100 -10.24 6.91 -3.35
CA GLN A 100 -11.62 7.27 -2.99
C GLN A 100 -11.90 6.82 -1.56
N LYS A 101 -11.61 5.54 -1.29
CA LYS A 101 -11.76 4.93 0.03
C LYS A 101 -10.95 5.67 1.11
N GLU A 102 -9.74 6.13 0.81
CA GLU A 102 -8.92 6.91 1.76
C GLU A 102 -9.58 8.24 2.11
N VAL A 103 -10.06 8.99 1.11
CA VAL A 103 -10.75 10.27 1.32
C VAL A 103 -12.01 10.08 2.15
N GLU A 104 -12.86 9.12 1.79
CA GLU A 104 -14.11 8.84 2.51
C GLU A 104 -13.85 8.40 3.95
N ASN A 105 -12.87 7.52 4.16
CA ASN A 105 -12.49 7.10 5.51
C ASN A 105 -11.98 8.25 6.36
N ASN A 106 -11.18 9.16 5.80
CA ASN A 106 -10.68 10.32 6.53
C ASN A 106 -11.84 11.25 6.95
N LEU A 107 -12.78 11.55 6.03
CA LEU A 107 -13.92 12.41 6.33
C LEU A 107 -14.85 11.79 7.39
N ARG A 108 -15.14 10.48 7.30
CA ARG A 108 -15.99 9.79 8.27
C ARG A 108 -15.31 9.60 9.63
N ARG A 109 -14.06 9.11 9.65
CA ARG A 109 -13.40 8.68 10.91
C ARG A 109 -12.71 9.82 11.65
N ILE A 110 -12.14 10.78 10.94
CA ILE A 110 -11.43 11.93 11.53
C ILE A 110 -12.36 13.13 11.58
N GLY A 111 -13.09 13.39 10.48
CA GLY A 111 -14.02 14.51 10.39
C GLY A 111 -15.36 14.28 11.10
N HIS A 112 -15.69 13.02 11.44
CA HIS A 112 -16.99 12.64 12.01
C HIS A 112 -18.19 13.10 11.15
N LEU A 113 -17.99 13.13 9.82
CA LEU A 113 -19.00 13.57 8.88
C LEU A 113 -19.82 12.39 8.36
N GLU A 114 -21.13 12.57 8.30
CA GLU A 114 -21.98 11.76 7.42
C GLU A 114 -21.79 12.24 5.99
N LEU A 115 -21.42 11.32 5.11
CA LEU A 115 -21.19 11.67 3.71
C LEU A 115 -22.48 11.46 2.91
N PRO A 116 -22.90 12.45 2.10
CA PRO A 116 -23.89 12.21 1.07
C PRO A 116 -23.33 11.26 0.00
N GLU A 117 -24.12 10.97 -1.03
CA GLU A 117 -23.61 10.27 -2.21
C GLU A 117 -22.42 11.04 -2.81
N THR A 118 -21.28 10.36 -2.94
CA THR A 118 -20.03 10.93 -3.43
C THR A 118 -19.88 10.64 -4.92
N THR A 119 -19.33 11.61 -5.65
CA THR A 119 -18.87 11.35 -7.02
C THR A 119 -17.54 10.58 -6.98
N PRO A 120 -17.32 9.63 -7.90
CA PRO A 120 -16.05 8.92 -7.99
C PRO A 120 -14.89 9.87 -8.32
N ILE A 121 -13.69 9.59 -7.78
CA ILE A 121 -12.47 10.32 -8.15
C ILE A 121 -12.30 10.31 -9.67
N LEU A 122 -12.13 11.51 -10.22
CA LEU A 122 -11.84 11.69 -11.63
C LEU A 122 -10.41 11.20 -11.95
N GLY A 123 -10.32 10.17 -12.78
CA GLY A 123 -9.05 9.67 -13.31
C GLY A 123 -8.38 10.67 -14.25
N SER A 124 -7.04 10.62 -14.31
CA SER A 124 -6.25 11.37 -15.29
C SER A 124 -6.43 10.79 -16.69
N LYS A 125 -6.62 11.66 -17.68
CA LYS A 125 -6.63 11.29 -19.11
C LYS A 125 -5.27 10.74 -19.58
N LYS A 126 -4.17 11.18 -18.96
CA LYS A 126 -2.80 10.72 -19.24
C LYS A 126 -2.18 10.20 -17.95
N GLN A 127 -2.03 8.88 -17.85
CA GLN A 127 -1.49 8.22 -16.64
C GLN A 127 0.05 8.25 -16.58
N TYR A 128 0.70 8.41 -17.73
CA TYR A 128 2.15 8.49 -17.87
C TYR A 128 2.57 9.80 -18.53
N PHE A 129 3.83 10.19 -18.33
CA PHE A 129 4.44 11.39 -18.93
C PHE A 129 3.66 12.69 -18.65
N TYR A 130 2.91 12.75 -17.54
CA TYR A 130 2.09 13.91 -17.19
C TYR A 130 2.85 14.99 -16.41
N ARG A 131 4.02 14.67 -15.81
CA ARG A 131 4.84 15.67 -15.10
C ARG A 131 5.59 16.51 -16.12
N ASN A 132 5.38 17.83 -16.06
CA ASN A 132 6.07 18.82 -16.89
C ASN A 132 7.33 19.39 -16.24
N LYS A 133 7.64 18.99 -14.99
CA LYS A 133 8.83 19.42 -14.23
C LYS A 133 9.37 18.24 -13.41
N MET A 134 10.69 18.10 -13.40
CA MET A 134 11.46 17.19 -12.54
C MET A 134 12.60 17.96 -11.88
N GLU A 135 12.92 17.60 -10.64
CA GLU A 135 14.05 18.11 -9.86
C GLU A 135 14.87 16.91 -9.41
N PHE A 136 16.19 17.03 -9.49
CA PHE A 136 17.17 15.97 -9.21
C PHE A 136 18.21 16.47 -8.22
#